data_AF-A0A818DMU6-F1
#
_entry.id   AF-A0A818DMU6-F1
#
_cell.length_a   1.000
_cell.length_b   1.000
_cell.length_c   1.000
_cell.angle_alpha   90.00
_cell.angle_beta   90.00
_cell.angle_gamma   90.00
#
_symmetry.space_group_name_H-M   'P 1'
#
loop_
_entity.id
_entity.type
_entity.pdbx_description
1 polymer ?
#
loop_
_entity_poly.entity_id
_entity_poly.type
_entity_poly.pdbx_seq_one_letter_code
_entity_poly.pdbx_strand_id
1 'polypeptide(L)'
;SMNTVLTQEIIRYNRLLNMIHNSLQELLKAMKGLVVLSQALEEMSKSLFNNAVPVMWSKVAYPSLKPLASWVLDLIQRVEFVQAWVDHGIPNVFWISGFFFPQAFLTGTLQNFARKYVISIDTVSFGFQVMKLTSKDVIQTPTDGCYIRGLFVEGARWDPATHVLGESRAKELFTEMPVIWLQPEQNRQTPTSGIYMCPVYKTLTRAGTLSTTGHSTNFVFTIEVPSSKSQKYWIKRGVALICALNY
;
A
#
# COMPACT_ATOMS: atom_id res chain seq x y z
N SER A 1 -18.55 -2.46 -1.09
CA SER A 1 -18.35 -3.61 -0.19
C SER A 1 -16.99 -4.22 -0.47
N MET A 2 -16.47 -5.04 0.45
CA MET A 2 -15.15 -5.67 0.31
C MET A 2 -15.00 -6.54 -0.95
N ASN A 3 -16.07 -7.22 -1.38
CA ASN A 3 -16.04 -7.99 -2.64
C ASN A 3 -15.79 -7.10 -3.86
N THR A 4 -16.38 -5.91 -3.90
CA THR A 4 -16.13 -4.94 -4.99
C THR A 4 -14.66 -4.53 -5.01
N VAL A 5 -14.05 -4.31 -3.85
CA VAL A 5 -12.61 -3.99 -3.74
C VAL A 5 -11.78 -5.13 -4.33
N LEU A 6 -12.04 -6.37 -3.90
CA LEU A 6 -11.34 -7.55 -4.39
C LEU A 6 -11.47 -7.71 -5.91
N THR A 7 -12.69 -7.62 -6.47
CA THR A 7 -12.91 -7.72 -7.92
C THR A 7 -12.15 -6.67 -8.70
N GLN A 8 -12.14 -5.41 -8.23
CA GLN A 8 -11.42 -4.33 -8.90
C GLN A 8 -9.90 -4.52 -8.85
N GLU A 9 -9.38 -5.05 -7.76
CA GLU A 9 -7.96 -5.39 -7.63
C GLU A 9 -7.57 -6.54 -8.57
N ILE A 10 -8.37 -7.61 -8.63
CA ILE A 10 -8.17 -8.72 -9.58
C ILE A 10 -8.13 -8.22 -11.02
N ILE A 11 -9.06 -7.35 -11.42
CA ILE A 11 -9.09 -6.78 -12.78
C ILE A 11 -7.78 -6.04 -13.09
N ARG A 12 -7.24 -5.26 -12.13
CA ARG A 12 -5.97 -4.53 -12.31
C ARG A 12 -4.76 -5.47 -12.40
N TYR A 13 -4.67 -6.46 -11.51
CA TYR A 13 -3.59 -7.45 -11.56
C TYR A 13 -3.63 -8.26 -12.86
N ASN A 14 -4.80 -8.74 -13.28
CA ASN A 14 -4.96 -9.48 -14.52
C ASN A 14 -4.59 -8.64 -15.75
N ARG A 15 -4.96 -7.35 -15.77
CA ARG A 15 -4.52 -6.43 -16.83
C ARG A 15 -3.01 -6.30 -16.90
N LEU A 16 -2.34 -6.13 -15.76
CA LEU A 16 -0.88 -6.04 -15.68
C LEU A 16 -0.23 -7.36 -16.13
N LEU A 17 -0.68 -8.50 -15.60
CA LEU A 17 -0.16 -9.82 -15.94
C LEU A 17 -0.32 -10.11 -17.44
N ASN A 18 -1.48 -9.84 -18.02
CA ASN A 18 -1.70 -10.00 -19.46
C ASN A 18 -0.76 -9.12 -20.28
N MET A 19 -0.51 -7.87 -19.84
CA MET A 19 0.44 -6.99 -20.52
C MET A 19 1.86 -7.57 -20.51
N ILE A 20 2.30 -8.07 -19.37
CA ILE A 20 3.63 -8.69 -19.20
C ILE A 20 3.76 -9.93 -20.10
N HIS A 21 2.80 -10.87 -20.03
CA HIS A 21 2.85 -12.11 -20.80
C HIS A 21 2.86 -11.85 -22.31
N ASN A 22 1.94 -11.01 -22.80
CA ASN A 22 1.84 -10.72 -24.23
C ASN A 22 3.09 -10.00 -24.75
N SER A 23 3.59 -8.99 -24.02
CA SER A 23 4.78 -8.25 -24.45
C SER A 23 6.06 -9.09 -24.43
N LEU A 24 6.22 -9.99 -23.46
CA LEU A 24 7.34 -10.94 -23.45
C LEU A 24 7.27 -11.92 -24.63
N GLN A 25 6.08 -12.44 -24.94
CA GLN A 25 5.90 -13.32 -26.10
C GLN A 25 6.21 -12.61 -27.42
N GLU A 26 5.76 -11.36 -27.59
CA GLU A 26 6.07 -10.57 -28.78
C GLU A 26 7.56 -10.24 -28.88
N LEU A 27 8.23 -9.94 -27.77
CA LEU A 27 9.68 -9.74 -27.75
C LEU A 27 10.42 -11.02 -28.20
N LEU A 28 10.01 -12.19 -27.71
CA LEU A 28 10.60 -13.47 -28.12
C LEU A 28 10.39 -13.77 -29.61
N LYS A 29 9.21 -13.46 -30.16
CA LYS A 29 8.94 -13.57 -31.60
C LYS A 29 9.81 -12.60 -32.41
N ALA A 30 9.97 -11.37 -31.92
CA ALA A 30 10.78 -10.34 -32.60
C ALA A 30 12.25 -10.75 -32.67
N MET A 31 12.79 -11.30 -31.57
CA MET A 31 14.16 -11.82 -31.52
C MET A 31 14.39 -13.01 -32.47
N LYS A 32 13.34 -13.76 -32.80
CA LYS A 32 13.38 -14.85 -33.80
C LYS A 32 13.13 -14.37 -35.24
N GLY A 33 12.91 -13.07 -35.45
CA GLY A 33 12.56 -12.50 -36.75
C GLY A 33 11.15 -12.85 -37.23
N LEU A 34 10.27 -13.34 -36.34
CA LEU A 34 8.90 -13.71 -36.68
C LEU A 34 7.93 -12.51 -36.69
N VAL A 35 8.30 -11.44 -35.99
CA VAL A 35 7.59 -10.15 -35.99
C VAL A 35 8.61 -9.01 -36.04
N VAL A 36 8.16 -7.82 -36.44
CA VAL A 36 9.01 -6.63 -36.49
C VAL A 36 9.38 -6.20 -35.06
N LEU A 37 10.68 -5.97 -34.82
CA LEU A 37 11.14 -5.33 -33.59
C LEU A 37 10.71 -3.86 -33.58
N SER A 38 9.56 -3.58 -32.98
CA SER A 38 9.08 -2.21 -32.81
C SER A 38 9.92 -1.45 -31.78
N GLN A 39 9.89 -0.12 -31.84
CA GLN A 39 10.55 0.74 -30.84
C GLN A 39 10.14 0.38 -29.41
N ALA A 40 8.86 0.08 -29.18
CA ALA A 40 8.36 -0.32 -27.87
C ALA A 40 8.99 -1.62 -27.36
N LEU A 41 9.19 -2.62 -28.23
CA LEU A 41 9.86 -3.88 -27.88
C LEU A 41 11.36 -3.69 -27.65
N GLU A 42 12.01 -2.80 -28.42
CA GLU A 42 13.41 -2.46 -28.22
C GLU A 42 13.66 -1.74 -26.88
N GLU A 43 12.82 -0.75 -26.53
CA GLU A 43 12.87 -0.06 -25.25
C GLU A 43 12.60 -0.99 -24.07
N MET A 44 11.65 -1.92 -24.22
CA MET A 44 11.42 -2.97 -23.25
C MET A 44 12.65 -3.85 -23.08
N SER A 45 13.26 -4.33 -24.16
CA SER A 45 14.48 -5.13 -24.12
C SER A 45 15.61 -4.43 -23.37
N LYS A 46 15.84 -3.13 -23.67
CA LYS A 46 16.82 -2.29 -22.95
C LYS A 46 16.49 -2.17 -21.46
N SER A 47 15.21 -2.01 -21.10
CA SER A 47 14.79 -1.93 -19.70
C SER A 47 15.08 -3.25 -18.97
N LEU A 48 14.72 -4.39 -19.57
CA LEU A 48 14.98 -5.71 -19.01
C LEU A 48 16.49 -5.95 -18.81
N PHE A 49 17.30 -5.63 -19.81
CA PHE A 49 18.76 -5.74 -19.74
C PHE A 49 19.36 -4.91 -18.60
N ASN A 50 18.82 -3.71 -18.36
CA ASN A 50 19.29 -2.78 -17.33
C ASN A 50 18.62 -3.00 -15.96
N ASN A 51 17.96 -4.14 -15.72
CA ASN A 51 17.23 -4.42 -14.46
C ASN A 51 16.20 -3.33 -14.11
N ALA A 52 15.57 -2.72 -15.11
CA ALA A 52 14.54 -1.70 -14.98
C ALA A 52 13.18 -2.25 -15.43
N VAL A 53 12.11 -1.83 -14.75
CA VAL A 53 10.74 -2.18 -15.16
C VAL A 53 10.41 -1.45 -16.46
N PRO A 54 10.03 -2.17 -17.55
CA PRO A 54 9.60 -1.55 -18.80
C PRO A 54 8.47 -0.53 -18.60
N VAL A 55 8.60 0.61 -19.27
CA VAL A 55 7.63 1.72 -19.19
C VAL A 55 6.21 1.26 -19.53
N MET A 56 6.06 0.35 -20.51
CA MET A 56 4.75 -0.20 -20.88
C MET A 56 4.07 -0.99 -19.76
N TRP A 57 4.85 -1.65 -18.89
CA TRP A 57 4.31 -2.32 -17.71
C TRP A 57 3.96 -1.30 -16.63
N SER A 58 4.85 -0.35 -16.36
CA SER A 58 4.63 0.72 -15.36
C SER A 58 3.36 1.53 -15.62
N LYS A 59 2.98 1.75 -16.89
CA LYS A 59 1.74 2.46 -17.27
C LYS A 59 0.45 1.79 -16.78
N VAL A 60 0.48 0.47 -16.57
CA VAL A 60 -0.67 -0.31 -16.10
C VAL A 60 -0.43 -0.95 -14.72
N ALA A 61 0.73 -0.70 -14.11
CA ALA A 61 1.12 -1.23 -12.82
C ALA A 61 0.78 -0.28 -11.66
N TYR A 62 0.96 -0.79 -10.45
CA TYR A 62 0.99 0.02 -9.25
C TYR A 62 2.29 0.86 -9.20
N PRO A 63 2.27 2.05 -8.56
CA PRO A 63 3.47 2.86 -8.39
C PRO A 63 4.56 2.10 -7.62
N SER A 64 5.77 2.07 -8.16
CA SER A 64 6.92 1.43 -7.54
C SER A 64 8.22 2.09 -8.00
N LEU A 65 9.23 2.06 -7.13
CA LEU A 65 10.60 2.50 -7.41
C LEU A 65 11.58 1.33 -7.40
N LYS A 66 11.07 0.10 -7.30
CA LYS A 66 11.87 -1.13 -7.24
C LYS A 66 12.54 -1.43 -8.58
N PRO A 67 13.80 -1.89 -8.60
CA PRO A 67 14.39 -2.49 -9.79
C PRO A 67 13.65 -3.78 -10.17
N LEU A 68 13.76 -4.18 -11.45
CA LEU A 68 12.98 -5.25 -12.05
C LEU A 68 12.98 -6.54 -11.23
N ALA A 69 14.16 -7.02 -10.80
CA ALA A 69 14.27 -8.25 -10.02
C ALA A 69 13.41 -8.22 -8.75
N SER A 70 13.55 -7.18 -7.92
CA SER A 70 12.76 -7.00 -6.70
C SER A 70 11.27 -6.69 -6.99
N TRP A 71 10.98 -6.02 -8.10
CA TRP A 71 9.62 -5.70 -8.53
C TRP A 71 8.84 -6.96 -8.92
N VAL A 72 9.47 -7.93 -9.58
CA VAL A 72 8.84 -9.22 -9.91
C VAL A 72 8.51 -10.01 -8.64
N LEU A 73 9.42 -10.05 -7.65
CA LEU A 73 9.16 -10.71 -6.37
C LEU A 73 8.01 -10.05 -5.61
N ASP A 74 7.94 -8.71 -5.60
CA ASP A 74 6.84 -7.94 -5.02
C ASP A 74 5.51 -8.21 -5.76
N LEU A 75 5.54 -8.30 -7.10
CA LEU A 75 4.37 -8.64 -7.91
C LEU A 75 3.84 -10.04 -7.57
N ILE A 76 4.72 -11.04 -7.43
CA ILE A 76 4.34 -12.41 -7.06
C ILE A 76 3.62 -12.40 -5.70
N GLN A 77 4.22 -11.78 -4.68
CA GLN A 77 3.62 -11.71 -3.34
C GLN A 77 2.26 -11.01 -3.35
N ARG A 78 2.09 -9.97 -4.18
CA ARG A 78 0.83 -9.26 -4.30
C ARG A 78 -0.26 -10.12 -4.92
N VAL A 79 0.07 -10.85 -5.99
CA VAL A 79 -0.86 -11.77 -6.64
C VAL A 79 -1.22 -12.91 -5.68
N GLU A 80 -0.24 -13.47 -4.96
CA GLU A 80 -0.48 -14.48 -3.93
C GLU A 80 -1.41 -13.97 -2.82
N PHE A 81 -1.24 -12.72 -2.37
CA PHE A 81 -2.13 -12.10 -1.38
C PHE A 81 -3.58 -12.00 -1.88
N VAL A 82 -3.78 -11.54 -3.12
CA VAL A 82 -5.11 -11.44 -3.73
C VAL A 82 -5.71 -12.83 -3.96
N GLN A 83 -4.91 -13.78 -4.42
CA GLN A 83 -5.33 -15.16 -4.67
C GLN A 83 -5.73 -15.87 -3.38
N ALA A 84 -4.95 -15.72 -2.31
CA ALA A 84 -5.30 -16.26 -1.00
C ALA A 84 -6.62 -15.68 -0.46
N TRP A 85 -6.91 -14.40 -0.74
CA TRP A 85 -8.22 -13.81 -0.40
C TRP A 85 -9.35 -14.48 -1.22
N VAL A 86 -9.14 -14.76 -2.50
CA VAL A 86 -10.12 -15.49 -3.32
C VAL A 86 -10.37 -16.90 -2.78
N ASP A 87 -9.31 -17.64 -2.47
CA ASP A 87 -9.38 -19.07 -2.14
C ASP A 87 -9.83 -19.34 -0.71
N HIS A 88 -9.47 -18.46 0.23
CA HIS A 88 -9.67 -18.67 1.67
C HIS A 88 -10.59 -17.64 2.33
N GLY A 89 -11.06 -16.64 1.57
CA GLY A 89 -11.90 -15.58 2.09
C GLY A 89 -11.10 -14.46 2.76
N ILE A 90 -11.81 -13.60 3.50
CA ILE A 90 -11.27 -12.34 4.03
C ILE A 90 -10.05 -12.60 4.93
N PRO A 91 -8.88 -11.96 4.66
CA PRO A 91 -7.69 -12.16 5.49
C PRO A 91 -7.86 -11.53 6.87
N ASN A 92 -7.26 -12.15 7.89
CA ASN A 92 -7.19 -11.60 9.24
C ASN A 92 -6.46 -10.26 9.29
N VAL A 93 -5.39 -10.12 8.51
CA VAL A 93 -4.58 -8.90 8.38
C VAL A 93 -4.35 -8.58 6.92
N PHE A 94 -4.84 -7.42 6.48
CA PHE A 94 -4.68 -6.95 5.11
C PHE A 94 -3.29 -6.37 4.88
N TRP A 95 -2.65 -6.76 3.77
CA TRP A 95 -1.43 -6.09 3.33
C TRP A 95 -1.80 -4.82 2.56
N ILE A 96 -1.90 -3.68 3.25
CA ILE A 96 -2.39 -2.43 2.64
C ILE A 96 -1.52 -1.99 1.46
N SER A 97 -0.21 -2.21 1.58
CA SER A 97 0.77 -1.91 0.55
C SER A 97 0.66 -2.81 -0.67
N GLY A 98 -0.02 -3.95 -0.52
CA GLY A 98 -0.31 -4.92 -1.58
C GLY A 98 -1.42 -4.49 -2.53
N PHE A 99 -2.21 -3.46 -2.20
CA PHE A 99 -3.26 -2.96 -3.07
C PHE A 99 -2.73 -2.04 -4.18
N PHE A 100 -3.28 -2.16 -5.39
CA PHE A 100 -3.18 -1.14 -6.44
C PHE A 100 -3.82 0.18 -5.98
N PHE A 101 -5.03 0.08 -5.41
CA PHE A 101 -5.82 1.22 -4.99
C PHE A 101 -6.31 1.09 -3.54
N PRO A 102 -5.41 1.32 -2.55
CA PRO A 102 -5.74 1.19 -1.13
C PRO A 102 -6.87 2.12 -0.66
N GLN A 103 -7.10 3.24 -1.34
CA GLN A 103 -8.21 4.15 -1.00
C GLN A 103 -9.59 3.48 -1.15
N ALA A 104 -9.79 2.63 -2.17
CA ALA A 104 -11.05 1.88 -2.28
C ALA A 104 -11.25 0.88 -1.15
N PHE A 105 -10.16 0.27 -0.66
CA PHE A 105 -10.19 -0.60 0.52
C PHE A 105 -10.58 0.18 1.80
N LEU A 106 -9.98 1.35 2.01
CA LEU A 106 -10.31 2.22 3.15
C LEU A 106 -11.78 2.64 3.12
N THR A 107 -12.25 3.17 2.00
CA THR A 107 -13.66 3.55 1.83
C THR A 107 -14.60 2.34 1.95
N GLY A 108 -14.21 1.19 1.41
CA GLY A 108 -14.96 -0.06 1.52
C GLY A 108 -15.12 -0.53 2.96
N THR A 109 -14.12 -0.31 3.81
CA THR A 109 -14.16 -0.62 5.25
C THR A 109 -15.19 0.28 5.96
N LEU A 110 -15.11 1.60 5.74
CA LEU A 110 -16.05 2.55 6.34
C LEU A 110 -17.49 2.30 5.86
N GLN A 111 -17.68 2.01 4.57
CA GLN A 111 -18.99 1.64 4.00
C GLN A 111 -19.58 0.39 4.65
N ASN A 112 -18.76 -0.65 4.85
CA ASN A 112 -19.22 -1.88 5.49
C ASN A 112 -19.68 -1.63 6.93
N PHE A 113 -18.92 -0.84 7.69
CA PHE A 113 -19.31 -0.44 9.05
C PHE A 113 -20.60 0.39 9.05
N ALA A 114 -20.67 1.44 8.23
CA ALA A 114 -21.84 2.31 8.15
C ALA A 114 -23.13 1.54 7.81
N ARG A 115 -23.03 0.54 6.91
CA ARG A 115 -24.15 -0.35 6.57
C ARG A 115 -24.52 -1.29 7.71
N LYS A 116 -23.53 -1.89 8.40
CA LYS A 116 -23.75 -2.81 9.53
C LYS A 116 -24.53 -2.13 10.66
N TYR A 117 -24.24 -0.85 10.93
CA TYR A 117 -24.88 -0.08 12.00
C TYR A 117 -26.01 0.84 11.54
N VAL A 118 -26.33 0.87 10.24
CA VAL A 118 -27.38 1.73 9.66
C VAL A 118 -27.17 3.21 10.01
N ILE A 119 -25.96 3.70 9.76
CA ILE A 119 -25.55 5.09 10.02
C ILE A 119 -25.01 5.75 8.75
N SER A 120 -24.97 7.08 8.73
CA SER A 120 -24.38 7.82 7.61
C SER A 120 -22.85 7.62 7.58
N ILE A 121 -22.30 7.28 6.42
CA ILE A 121 -20.85 7.15 6.22
C ILE A 121 -20.10 8.43 6.55
N ASP A 122 -20.72 9.60 6.33
CA ASP A 122 -20.10 10.91 6.58
C ASP A 122 -19.83 11.16 8.07
N THR A 123 -20.51 10.41 8.95
CA THR A 123 -20.30 10.47 10.39
C THR A 123 -19.24 9.47 10.88
N VAL A 124 -18.66 8.65 9.99
CA VAL A 124 -17.72 7.58 10.36
C VAL A 124 -16.30 7.96 9.95
N SER A 125 -15.36 7.82 10.89
CA SER A 125 -13.94 7.95 10.62
C SER A 125 -13.15 6.83 11.31
N PHE A 126 -11.88 6.67 10.94
CA PHE A 126 -11.01 5.69 11.59
C PHE A 126 -10.42 6.25 12.89
N GLY A 127 -10.55 5.47 13.96
CA GLY A 127 -9.56 5.37 15.02
C GLY A 127 -8.43 4.44 14.65
N PHE A 128 -7.28 4.65 15.30
CA PHE A 128 -6.06 3.92 15.02
C PHE A 128 -5.48 3.35 16.30
N GLN A 129 -5.19 2.05 16.28
CA GLN A 129 -4.46 1.40 17.35
C GLN A 129 -3.29 0.62 16.76
N VAL A 130 -2.09 1.00 17.16
CA VAL A 130 -0.89 0.23 16.85
C VAL A 130 -0.88 -1.01 17.75
N MET A 131 -0.75 -2.19 17.17
CA MET A 131 -0.82 -3.46 17.88
C MET A 131 0.57 -3.91 18.31
N LYS A 132 0.64 -4.63 19.45
CA LYS A 132 1.87 -5.31 19.88
C LYS A 132 2.12 -6.64 19.16
N LEU A 133 1.09 -7.16 18.50
CA LEU A 133 1.11 -8.45 17.80
C LEU A 133 1.76 -8.30 16.43
N THR A 134 2.49 -9.33 16.01
CA THR A 134 2.91 -9.43 14.61
C THR A 134 1.76 -9.93 13.75
N SER A 135 1.87 -9.77 12.43
CA SER A 135 0.83 -10.22 11.50
C SER A 135 0.52 -11.71 11.58
N LYS A 136 1.49 -12.54 11.98
CA LYS A 136 1.35 -13.99 12.13
C LYS A 136 0.61 -14.39 13.41
N ASP A 137 0.64 -13.53 14.42
CA ASP A 137 0.01 -13.80 15.72
C ASP A 137 -1.49 -13.44 15.72
N VAL A 138 -1.96 -12.75 14.68
CA VAL A 138 -3.36 -12.34 14.54
C VAL A 138 -4.18 -13.48 13.92
N ILE A 139 -4.84 -14.24 14.79
CA ILE A 139 -5.63 -15.42 14.41
C ILE A 139 -7.09 -15.12 14.08
N GLN A 140 -7.58 -13.91 14.40
CA GLN A 140 -8.98 -13.51 14.19
C GLN A 140 -9.07 -12.09 13.62
N THR A 141 -10.05 -11.87 12.75
CA THR A 141 -10.48 -10.53 12.32
C THR A 141 -11.07 -9.72 13.48
N PRO A 142 -10.93 -8.38 13.50
CA PRO A 142 -11.59 -7.58 14.52
C PRO A 142 -13.11 -7.59 14.34
N THR A 143 -13.87 -7.32 15.41
CA THR A 143 -15.33 -7.19 15.36
C THR A 143 -15.77 -6.11 14.37
N ASP A 144 -15.02 -5.00 14.34
CA ASP A 144 -15.23 -3.86 13.46
C ASP A 144 -13.90 -3.36 12.89
N GLY A 145 -13.94 -2.91 11.64
CA GLY A 145 -12.77 -2.41 10.95
C GLY A 145 -11.89 -3.50 10.37
N CYS A 146 -10.59 -3.24 10.34
CA CYS A 146 -9.62 -4.16 9.76
C CYS A 146 -8.22 -3.96 10.35
N TYR A 147 -7.45 -5.04 10.42
CA TYR A 147 -6.02 -4.96 10.69
C TYR A 147 -5.26 -4.78 9.39
N ILE A 148 -4.28 -3.87 9.38
CA ILE A 148 -3.39 -3.63 8.24
C ILE A 148 -1.92 -3.86 8.61
N ARG A 149 -1.12 -4.24 7.62
CA ARG A 149 0.35 -4.37 7.70
C ARG A 149 1.06 -3.84 6.46
N GLY A 150 2.38 -3.75 6.55
CA GLY A 150 3.27 -3.49 5.41
C GLY A 150 3.61 -2.03 5.19
N LEU A 151 3.48 -1.19 6.23
CA LEU A 151 3.90 0.20 6.20
C LEU A 151 5.31 0.32 6.81
N PHE A 152 6.11 1.22 6.26
CA PHE A 152 7.44 1.55 6.77
C PHE A 152 7.46 3.02 7.20
N VAL A 153 8.06 3.32 8.35
CA VAL A 153 8.28 4.70 8.76
C VAL A 153 9.63 5.21 8.26
N GLU A 154 9.62 6.40 7.67
CA GLU A 154 10.79 7.15 7.21
C GLU A 154 10.99 8.40 8.07
N GLY A 155 12.25 8.74 8.39
CA GLY A 155 12.60 9.93 9.17
C GLY A 155 12.35 9.79 10.69
N ALA A 156 11.88 8.62 11.11
CA ALA A 156 11.70 8.21 12.50
C ALA A 156 11.75 6.68 12.60
N ARG A 157 11.55 6.16 13.80
CA ARG A 157 11.45 4.72 14.08
C ARG A 157 10.26 4.41 14.97
N TRP A 158 9.59 3.29 14.73
CA TRP A 158 8.67 2.74 15.71
C TRP A 158 9.42 2.08 16.87
N ASP A 159 9.16 2.51 18.11
CA ASP A 159 9.75 1.88 19.29
C ASP A 159 8.78 0.87 19.90
N PRO A 160 9.04 -0.46 19.81
CA PRO A 160 8.16 -1.47 20.35
C PRO A 160 8.15 -1.51 21.90
N ALA A 161 9.21 -1.01 22.56
CA ALA A 161 9.29 -1.04 24.02
C ALA A 161 8.46 0.08 24.64
N THR A 162 8.58 1.31 24.10
CA THR A 162 7.81 2.46 24.59
C THR A 162 6.47 2.63 23.86
N HIS A 163 6.25 1.89 22.77
CA HIS A 163 5.03 1.91 21.97
C HIS A 163 4.66 3.30 21.44
N VAL A 164 5.68 4.07 21.06
CA VAL A 164 5.57 5.42 20.51
C VAL A 164 6.63 5.62 19.43
N LEU A 165 6.42 6.63 18.59
CA LEU A 165 7.38 7.09 17.62
C LEU A 165 8.64 7.63 18.31
N GLY A 166 9.79 7.10 17.92
CA GLY A 166 11.12 7.50 18.39
C GLY A 166 12.01 8.01 17.26
N GLU A 167 13.16 8.54 17.64
CA GLU A 167 14.20 8.92 16.66
C GLU A 167 14.75 7.69 15.94
N SER A 168 15.08 7.88 14.65
CA SER A 168 15.83 6.90 13.88
C SER A 168 17.21 6.68 14.50
N ARG A 169 17.69 5.43 14.47
CA ARG A 169 19.07 5.12 14.86
C ARG A 169 20.03 5.46 13.72
N ALA A 170 21.30 5.58 14.04
CA ALA A 170 22.33 5.79 13.02
C ALA A 170 22.27 4.66 11.98
N LYS A 171 22.21 5.04 10.70
CA LYS A 171 22.12 4.14 9.53
C LYS A 171 20.81 3.34 9.41
N GLU A 172 19.76 3.70 10.15
CA GLU A 172 18.42 3.11 10.05
C GLU A 172 17.48 4.10 9.35
N LEU A 173 17.36 3.98 8.02
CA LEU A 173 16.55 4.90 7.21
C LEU A 173 15.05 4.64 7.33
N PHE A 174 14.69 3.36 7.44
CA PHE A 174 13.31 2.89 7.48
C PHE A 174 13.14 1.84 8.56
N THR A 175 11.99 1.83 9.22
CA THR A 175 11.59 0.71 10.09
C THR A 175 10.19 0.25 9.76
N GLU A 176 9.93 -1.05 9.86
CA GLU A 176 8.59 -1.59 9.63
C GLU A 176 7.66 -1.19 10.78
N MET A 177 6.47 -0.72 10.44
CA MET A 177 5.39 -0.55 11.41
C MET A 177 4.75 -1.90 11.73
N PRO A 178 4.42 -2.15 13.00
CA PRO A 178 3.66 -3.34 13.37
C PRO A 178 2.23 -3.25 12.81
N VAL A 179 1.44 -4.28 13.07
CA VAL A 179 0.03 -4.30 12.67
C VAL A 179 -0.70 -3.08 13.25
N ILE A 180 -1.50 -2.42 12.43
CA ILE A 180 -2.34 -1.29 12.86
C ILE A 180 -3.80 -1.70 12.68
N TRP A 181 -4.58 -1.53 13.73
CA TRP A 181 -6.04 -1.63 13.67
C TRP A 181 -6.62 -0.32 13.18
N LEU A 182 -7.31 -0.38 12.04
CA LEU A 182 -8.19 0.67 11.56
C LEU A 182 -9.59 0.40 12.11
N GLN A 183 -9.99 1.14 13.13
CA GLN A 183 -11.27 0.95 13.82
C GLN A 183 -12.25 2.05 13.40
N PRO A 184 -13.29 1.75 12.62
CA PRO A 184 -14.33 2.72 12.30
C PRO A 184 -15.12 3.11 13.56
N GLU A 185 -15.36 4.41 13.72
CA GLU A 185 -16.11 4.97 14.84
C GLU A 185 -17.03 6.09 14.34
N GLN A 186 -18.24 6.15 14.88
CA GLN A 186 -19.21 7.20 14.56
C GLN A 186 -18.97 8.43 15.43
N ASN A 187 -19.03 9.63 14.84
CA ASN A 187 -18.85 10.93 15.51
C ASN A 187 -17.57 11.01 16.35
N ARG A 188 -16.53 10.30 15.89
CA ARG A 188 -15.25 10.22 16.58
C ARG A 188 -14.61 11.58 16.73
N GLN A 189 -14.08 11.85 17.92
CA GLN A 189 -13.26 13.02 18.19
C GLN A 189 -11.80 12.66 18.00
N THR A 190 -11.13 13.41 17.11
CA THR A 190 -9.71 13.25 16.86
C THR A 190 -8.89 13.58 18.11
N PRO A 191 -7.96 12.71 18.54
CA PRO A 191 -7.10 13.00 19.68
C PRO A 191 -6.28 14.28 19.46
N THR A 192 -6.26 15.16 20.45
CA THR A 192 -5.53 16.44 20.38
C THR A 192 -4.07 16.33 20.82
N SER A 193 -3.72 15.27 21.55
CA SER A 193 -2.38 15.06 22.11
C SER A 193 -1.98 13.58 22.08
N GLY A 194 -0.69 13.30 22.31
CA GLY A 194 -0.16 11.94 22.35
C GLY A 194 -0.04 11.24 20.99
N ILE A 195 -0.32 11.94 19.89
CA ILE A 195 -0.26 11.40 18.53
C ILE A 195 0.47 12.32 17.55
N TYR A 196 0.98 11.72 16.48
CA TYR A 196 1.43 12.37 15.28
C TYR A 196 0.53 11.97 14.11
N MET A 197 -0.02 12.96 13.41
CA MET A 197 -0.75 12.80 12.16
C MET A 197 0.23 12.47 11.04
N CYS A 198 0.54 11.19 10.88
CA CYS A 198 1.56 10.72 9.96
C CYS A 198 0.95 10.46 8.57
N PRO A 199 1.38 11.18 7.52
CA PRO A 199 0.89 10.93 6.17
C PRO A 199 1.43 9.59 5.64
N VAL A 200 0.60 8.88 4.87
CA VAL A 200 0.94 7.61 4.22
C VAL A 200 1.06 7.81 2.71
N TYR A 201 2.16 7.38 2.13
CA TYR A 201 2.42 7.45 0.68
C TYR A 201 2.69 6.07 0.08
N LYS A 202 2.41 5.89 -1.20
CA LYS A 202 2.72 4.65 -1.92
C LYS A 202 4.22 4.47 -2.11
N THR A 203 4.94 5.54 -2.46
CA THR A 203 6.38 5.52 -2.79
C THR A 203 7.16 6.63 -2.09
N LEU A 204 8.48 6.42 -1.99
CA LEU A 204 9.44 7.34 -1.36
C LEU A 204 9.52 8.73 -2.01
N THR A 205 9.13 8.88 -3.29
CA THR A 205 9.15 10.18 -3.96
C THR A 205 8.15 11.16 -3.32
N ARG A 206 7.10 10.64 -2.66
CA ARG A 206 5.99 11.41 -2.04
C ARG A 206 5.32 12.46 -2.95
N ALA A 207 5.63 12.42 -4.24
CA ALA A 207 5.05 13.24 -5.28
C ALA A 207 3.96 12.43 -5.99
N GLY A 208 2.82 13.07 -6.25
CA GLY A 208 1.72 12.49 -6.99
C GLY A 208 0.90 13.59 -7.65
N THR A 209 0.18 13.23 -8.70
CA THR A 209 -0.83 14.08 -9.33
C THR A 209 -2.19 13.78 -8.73
N LEU A 210 -3.11 14.73 -8.81
CA LEU A 210 -4.52 14.48 -8.48
C LEU A 210 -5.18 13.79 -9.67
N SER A 211 -5.89 12.70 -9.42
CA SER A 211 -6.78 12.09 -10.41
C SER A 211 -7.98 13.01 -10.69
N THR A 212 -8.72 12.72 -11.74
CA THR A 212 -10.01 13.37 -12.04
C THR A 212 -11.05 13.21 -10.91
N THR A 213 -10.84 12.24 -10.03
CA THR A 213 -11.66 11.99 -8.83
C THR A 213 -11.13 12.65 -7.56
N GLY A 214 -10.08 13.47 -7.65
CA GLY A 214 -9.47 14.18 -6.52
C GLY A 214 -8.56 13.31 -5.63
N HIS A 215 -8.37 12.04 -5.95
CA HIS A 215 -7.44 11.17 -5.23
C HIS A 215 -6.01 11.40 -5.71
N SER A 216 -5.06 11.52 -4.78
CA SER A 216 -3.65 11.54 -5.13
C SER A 216 -3.20 10.19 -5.67
N THR A 217 -2.36 10.21 -6.70
CA THR A 217 -1.71 8.99 -7.20
C THR A 217 -0.73 8.39 -6.20
N ASN A 218 -0.24 9.17 -5.22
CA ASN A 218 0.76 8.72 -4.25
C ASN A 218 0.31 8.84 -2.78
N PHE A 219 -0.37 9.91 -2.38
CA PHE A 219 -0.91 10.02 -1.01
C PHE A 219 -2.10 9.06 -0.82
N VAL A 220 -2.06 8.27 0.25
CA VAL A 220 -3.08 7.27 0.58
C VAL A 220 -4.07 7.83 1.58
N PHE A 221 -3.60 8.16 2.78
CA PHE A 221 -4.36 8.70 3.92
C PHE A 221 -3.41 9.12 5.05
N THR A 222 -3.94 9.57 6.17
CA THR A 222 -3.17 9.93 7.38
C THR A 222 -3.51 8.95 8.49
N ILE A 223 -2.48 8.45 9.20
CA ILE A 223 -2.62 7.58 10.37
C ILE A 223 -2.20 8.35 11.62
N GLU A 224 -2.94 8.16 12.70
CA GLU A 224 -2.58 8.64 14.03
C GLU A 224 -1.57 7.70 14.67
N VAL A 225 -0.29 8.09 14.67
CA VAL A 225 0.79 7.30 15.26
C VAL A 225 1.08 7.80 16.67
N PRO A 226 1.07 6.95 17.71
CA PRO A 226 1.41 7.35 19.07
C PRO A 226 2.77 8.05 19.15
N SER A 227 2.84 9.17 19.88
CA SER A 227 4.02 10.02 19.94
C SER A 227 4.12 10.76 21.27
N SER A 228 5.33 10.78 21.86
CA SER A 228 5.66 11.63 23.02
C SER A 228 6.11 13.04 22.64
N LYS A 229 6.34 13.31 21.35
CA LYS A 229 6.71 14.62 20.81
C LYS A 229 5.53 15.29 20.10
N SER A 230 5.60 16.61 19.94
CA SER A 230 4.57 17.40 19.25
C SER A 230 4.55 17.13 17.74
N GLN A 231 3.40 17.37 17.09
CA GLN A 231 3.31 17.20 15.64
C GLN A 231 4.35 18.04 14.88
N LYS A 232 4.57 19.30 15.31
CA LYS A 232 5.56 20.21 14.69
C LYS A 232 6.97 19.63 14.67
N TYR A 233 7.32 18.81 15.66
CA TYR A 233 8.62 18.15 15.74
C TYR A 233 8.81 17.16 14.58
N TRP A 234 7.82 16.29 14.35
CA TRP A 234 7.87 15.27 13.28
C TRP A 234 7.65 15.85 11.89
N ILE A 235 6.82 16.89 11.76
CA ILE A 235 6.64 17.62 10.50
C ILE A 235 7.98 18.20 10.03
N LYS A 236 8.75 18.83 10.91
CA LYS A 236 10.07 19.38 10.56
C LYS A 236 11.08 18.31 10.14
N ARG A 237 10.91 17.08 10.62
CA ARG A 237 11.74 15.92 10.26
C ARG A 237 11.26 15.20 9.00
N GLY A 238 10.13 15.64 8.43
CA GLY A 238 9.54 15.02 7.26
C GLY A 238 9.16 13.56 7.51
N VAL A 239 8.68 13.22 8.70
CA VAL A 239 8.26 11.83 8.99
C VAL A 239 7.08 11.45 8.11
N ALA A 240 7.12 10.27 7.53
CA ALA A 240 5.97 9.70 6.83
C ALA A 240 5.96 8.17 6.93
N LEU A 241 4.80 7.60 6.64
CA LEU A 241 4.64 6.17 6.39
C LEU A 241 4.66 5.91 4.89
N ILE A 242 5.30 4.82 4.48
CA ILE A 242 5.52 4.47 3.07
C ILE A 242 5.07 3.02 2.86
N CYS A 243 4.33 2.78 1.77
CA CYS A 243 3.87 1.44 1.42
C CYS A 243 4.97 0.59 0.78
N ALA A 244 5.82 1.19 -0.07
CA ALA A 244 6.85 0.48 -0.81
C ALA A 244 8.20 1.22 -0.78
N LEU A 245 9.24 0.49 -0.34
CA LEU A 245 10.63 0.91 -0.43
C LEU A 245 11.20 0.62 -1.83
N ASN A 246 12.34 1.22 -2.17
CA ASN A 246 12.97 1.15 -3.50
C ASN A 246 13.92 -0.04 -3.72
N TYR A 247 13.93 -1.04 -2.83
CA TYR A 247 14.77 -2.23 -2.91
C TYR A 247 13.99 -3.53 -2.73
#